data_AF-G5AG25-F1
#
_entry.id   AF-G5AG25-F1
#
_cell.length_a   1.000
_cell.length_b   1.000
_cell.length_c   1.000
_cell.angle_alpha   90.00
_cell.angle_beta   90.00
_cell.angle_gamma   90.00
#
_symmetry.space_group_name_H-M   'P 1'
#
loop_
_entity.id
_entity.type
_entity.pdbx_description
1 polymer ?
#
loop_
_entity_poly.entity_id
_entity_poly.type
_entity_poly.pdbx_seq_one_letter_code
_entity_poly.pdbx_strand_id
1 'polypeptide(L)'
;MELFTLLSLVNNRALIQLVRSPTGIQPSQTDGEHCTFYPEWVFRLTRARMSNDIAAVETEVTWGEVLGFPNDPWKYSRDFRDTALKLNAMRVEETRKACERSKSSVYWDYRFQGSHVDCRQQPAKSADSSDSIWSEFGRLFDVILPPIARLYLTGHFGSLNSTRRPVSESCDVLAAIRNWAHPVAVPTLTKAFAATAISDLSIDLEGASMTSLQTTVNIGFCLNTLLCRSSVRLTDQNDNQLVHDIGPVSFGKLDLWGFGICDRMFAAMCSAAAELSAEAHLDNMDMHLEGSGRWSWLIYAVCCGGSEVEIPSVEVCWGTLTRFDIRAITAVLHTNYPQPILGTSQNGRHQFGFVDILEGAELRLREVNGGDECVVVVSKACRCRALYDPTEGELVNVIVPGYGACKAKLGASSRFTPDCRKSNFPRKRLTGSFAIRNTTIESPAVLMDLLALVTSGLRSLLLRARTPTQLDLSLLCIACPDLQELFTRNFNVKVAVQDESLGRWPIKRIDFMDCTGTLADLTSCLRNKSLRLARELVHLQVRPPRRLTYDDAAASELMAHDGEILPVTKDKLPAQSKAAMISVVTSTCEALRPIHRLDAYILSLVFVFASTPGQRAVICS
;
A
#
# COMPACT_ATOMS: atom_id res chain seq x y z
N MET A 1 17.47 -34.21 5.59
CA MET A 1 16.38 -34.91 4.86
C MET A 1 15.99 -34.01 3.71
N GLU A 2 16.07 -34.51 2.48
CA GLU A 2 15.66 -33.74 1.29
C GLU A 2 14.13 -33.61 1.28
N LEU A 3 13.60 -32.48 0.79
CA LEU A 3 12.17 -32.19 0.71
C LEU A 3 11.38 -33.36 0.08
N PHE A 4 11.97 -33.99 -0.93
CA PHE A 4 11.39 -35.10 -1.67
C PHE A 4 11.38 -36.41 -0.87
N THR A 5 12.32 -36.58 0.06
CA THR A 5 12.29 -37.70 1.02
C THR A 5 11.06 -37.59 1.93
N LEU A 6 10.69 -36.40 2.41
CA LEU A 6 9.48 -36.20 3.23
C LEU A 6 8.19 -36.38 2.42
N LEU A 7 8.12 -35.85 1.21
CA LEU A 7 6.96 -36.03 0.32
C LEU A 7 6.77 -37.49 -0.10
N SER A 8 7.87 -38.25 -0.22
CA SER A 8 7.82 -39.68 -0.54
C SER A 8 7.21 -40.55 0.57
N LEU A 9 7.19 -40.03 1.82
CA LEU A 9 6.70 -40.70 3.04
C LEU A 9 5.23 -40.38 3.38
N VAL A 10 4.60 -39.44 2.66
CA VAL A 10 3.21 -39.02 2.95
C VAL A 10 2.22 -40.12 2.54
N ASN A 11 1.24 -40.41 3.40
CA ASN A 11 0.16 -41.33 3.08
C ASN A 11 -0.71 -40.77 1.94
N ASN A 12 -0.57 -41.35 0.75
CA ASN A 12 -1.24 -40.91 -0.48
C ASN A 12 -2.76 -40.74 -0.31
N ARG A 13 -3.43 -41.62 0.45
CA ARG A 13 -4.88 -41.56 0.63
C ARG A 13 -5.30 -40.39 1.53
N ALA A 14 -4.53 -40.12 2.58
CA ALA A 14 -4.77 -39.00 3.48
C ALA A 14 -4.48 -37.65 2.80
N LEU A 15 -3.43 -37.57 1.99
CA LEU A 15 -3.09 -36.36 1.22
C LEU A 15 -4.15 -36.07 0.15
N ILE A 16 -4.62 -37.07 -0.59
CA ILE A 16 -5.74 -36.91 -1.54
C ILE A 16 -7.00 -36.40 -0.82
N GLN A 17 -7.30 -36.94 0.37
CA GLN A 17 -8.42 -36.43 1.17
C GLN A 17 -8.19 -34.99 1.62
N LEU A 18 -6.98 -34.61 2.05
CA LEU A 18 -6.64 -33.25 2.48
C LEU A 18 -6.76 -32.23 1.34
N VAL A 19 -6.25 -32.56 0.15
CA VAL A 19 -6.23 -31.67 -1.03
C VAL A 19 -7.61 -31.55 -1.68
N ARG A 20 -8.45 -32.60 -1.58
CA ARG A 20 -9.84 -32.58 -2.08
C ARG A 20 -10.86 -32.08 -1.07
N SER A 21 -10.51 -32.04 0.21
CA SER A 21 -11.39 -31.49 1.24
C SER A 21 -11.18 -29.98 1.30
N PRO A 22 -12.21 -29.16 1.02
CA PRO A 22 -12.11 -27.74 1.35
C PRO A 22 -11.79 -27.64 2.84
N THR A 23 -10.71 -26.96 3.23
CA THR A 23 -10.21 -26.90 4.61
C THR A 23 -11.08 -26.08 5.57
N GLY A 24 -12.37 -25.95 5.24
CA GLY A 24 -13.39 -25.26 6.01
C GLY A 24 -14.16 -24.29 5.14
N ILE A 25 -15.49 -24.34 5.24
CA ILE A 25 -16.35 -23.22 4.86
C ILE A 25 -16.26 -22.26 6.04
N GLN A 26 -15.32 -21.32 6.03
CA GLN A 26 -15.46 -20.17 6.92
C GLN A 26 -16.38 -19.18 6.22
N PRO A 27 -17.48 -18.73 6.86
CA PRO A 27 -18.23 -17.61 6.34
C PRO A 27 -17.28 -16.41 6.27
N SER A 28 -17.03 -15.92 5.06
CA SER A 28 -16.36 -14.64 4.89
C SER A 28 -17.21 -13.59 5.65
N GLN A 29 -16.58 -12.78 6.50
CA GLN A 29 -17.32 -11.76 7.27
C GLN A 29 -17.81 -10.60 6.41
N THR A 30 -17.44 -10.56 5.12
CA THR A 30 -17.58 -9.37 4.28
C THR A 30 -18.37 -9.56 3.00
N ASP A 31 -18.53 -10.76 2.47
CA ASP A 31 -19.45 -11.04 1.35
C ASP A 31 -19.90 -12.50 1.43
N GLY A 32 -21.19 -12.80 1.19
CA GLY A 32 -21.79 -14.14 1.29
C GLY A 32 -21.25 -15.21 0.33
N GLU A 33 -20.06 -15.02 -0.24
CA GLU A 33 -19.33 -16.03 -0.99
C GLU A 33 -18.59 -16.98 -0.03
N HIS A 34 -18.82 -18.28 -0.21
CA HIS A 34 -18.05 -19.31 0.46
C HIS A 34 -16.60 -19.29 -0.07
N CYS A 35 -15.69 -18.72 0.71
CA CYS A 35 -14.25 -18.85 0.44
C CYS A 35 -13.86 -20.30 0.59
N THR A 36 -13.62 -20.97 -0.54
CA THR A 36 -13.06 -22.32 -0.57
C THR A 36 -11.55 -22.17 -0.41
N PHE A 37 -10.99 -22.64 0.72
CA PHE A 37 -9.55 -22.61 0.96
C PHE A 37 -8.89 -23.80 0.25
N TYR A 38 -7.85 -23.50 -0.52
CA TYR A 38 -7.06 -24.49 -1.25
C TYR A 38 -5.65 -24.57 -0.65
N PRO A 39 -4.99 -25.75 -0.72
CA PRO A 39 -3.61 -25.88 -0.30
C PRO A 39 -2.68 -25.08 -1.23
N GLU A 40 -1.91 -24.16 -0.65
CA GLU A 40 -0.80 -23.46 -1.32
C GLU A 40 0.49 -24.29 -1.19
N TRP A 41 1.22 -24.46 -2.29
CA TRP A 41 2.54 -25.10 -2.27
C TRP A 41 3.60 -24.03 -1.99
N VAL A 42 4.08 -24.01 -0.75
CA VAL A 42 5.10 -23.07 -0.29
C VAL A 42 6.43 -23.80 -0.15
N PHE A 43 7.40 -23.47 -1.01
CA PHE A 43 8.78 -23.86 -0.79
C PHE A 43 9.43 -22.82 0.13
N ARG A 44 9.80 -23.21 1.36
CA ARG A 44 10.45 -22.35 2.34
C ARG A 44 11.89 -22.79 2.59
N LEU A 45 12.84 -21.88 2.40
CA LEU A 45 14.24 -22.11 2.69
C LEU A 45 14.57 -21.73 4.13
N THR A 46 14.57 -22.71 5.03
CA THR A 46 15.01 -22.51 6.41
C THR A 46 16.49 -22.86 6.56
N ARG A 47 17.34 -21.82 6.53
CA ARG A 47 18.71 -21.79 7.06
C ARG A 47 19.62 -22.93 6.58
N ALA A 48 20.22 -22.76 5.42
CA ALA A 48 21.47 -23.43 5.06
C ALA A 48 22.47 -22.37 4.56
N ARG A 49 23.55 -22.13 5.30
CA ARG A 49 24.74 -21.51 4.71
C ARG A 49 25.24 -22.51 3.66
N MET A 50 25.03 -22.21 2.39
CA MET A 50 25.54 -23.03 1.29
C MET A 50 27.07 -22.93 1.32
N SER A 51 27.77 -24.07 1.37
CA SER A 51 29.22 -24.12 1.48
C SER A 51 29.96 -23.91 0.15
N ASN A 52 29.23 -23.82 -0.97
CA ASN A 52 29.79 -23.60 -2.30
C ASN A 52 29.26 -22.27 -2.86
N ASP A 53 30.16 -21.30 -3.01
CA ASP A 53 29.91 -19.87 -3.25
C ASP A 53 29.50 -19.54 -4.71
N ILE A 54 28.66 -20.37 -5.35
CA ILE A 54 28.15 -20.11 -6.71
C ILE A 54 27.44 -18.74 -6.77
N ALA A 55 26.62 -18.45 -5.74
CA ALA A 55 25.93 -17.17 -5.59
C ALA A 55 26.85 -15.96 -5.32
N ALA A 56 28.12 -16.18 -4.93
CA ALA A 56 29.11 -15.13 -4.69
C ALA A 56 30.00 -14.85 -5.91
N VAL A 57 30.13 -15.81 -6.83
CA VAL A 57 31.06 -15.74 -7.97
C VAL A 57 30.34 -15.41 -9.28
N GLU A 58 29.11 -15.89 -9.47
CA GLU A 58 28.38 -15.72 -10.74
C GLU A 58 27.44 -14.50 -10.74
N THR A 59 27.38 -13.81 -11.88
CA THR A 59 26.56 -12.59 -12.05
C THR A 59 25.07 -12.89 -12.16
N GLU A 60 24.69 -14.06 -12.69
CA GLU A 60 23.31 -14.54 -12.81
C GLU A 60 23.27 -15.98 -12.29
N VAL A 61 22.45 -16.21 -11.27
CA VAL A 61 22.26 -17.52 -10.63
C VAL A 61 20.76 -17.68 -10.44
N THR A 62 20.25 -18.88 -10.70
CA THR A 62 18.84 -19.28 -10.57
C THR A 62 18.58 -20.01 -9.26
N TRP A 63 17.32 -20.13 -8.85
CA TRP A 63 16.97 -20.97 -7.70
C TRP A 63 17.36 -22.45 -7.94
N GLY A 64 17.26 -22.94 -9.16
CA GLY A 64 17.70 -24.28 -9.55
C GLY A 64 19.18 -24.51 -9.27
N GLU A 65 20.05 -23.58 -9.68
CA GLU A 65 21.50 -23.64 -9.43
C GLU A 65 21.83 -23.64 -7.94
N VAL A 66 21.21 -22.75 -7.15
CA VAL A 66 21.41 -22.70 -5.68
C VAL A 66 21.01 -24.00 -5.00
N LEU A 67 19.94 -24.62 -5.47
CA LEU A 67 19.41 -25.86 -4.89
C LEU A 67 20.13 -27.12 -5.39
N GLY A 68 21.08 -26.99 -6.32
CA GLY A 68 21.84 -28.11 -6.88
C GLY A 68 21.19 -28.81 -8.07
N PHE A 69 20.26 -28.14 -8.76
CA PHE A 69 19.50 -28.65 -9.91
C PHE A 69 19.55 -27.71 -11.13
N PRO A 70 20.75 -27.36 -11.64
CA PRO A 70 20.94 -26.26 -12.61
C PRO A 70 20.30 -26.48 -14.00
N ASN A 71 19.99 -27.72 -14.38
CA ASN A 71 19.65 -28.05 -15.76
C ASN A 71 18.36 -28.85 -15.93
N ASP A 72 17.67 -29.21 -14.82
CA ASP A 72 16.38 -29.92 -14.72
C ASP A 72 16.36 -30.84 -13.46
N PRO A 73 15.51 -30.59 -12.44
CA PRO A 73 15.41 -31.44 -11.25
C PRO A 73 15.04 -32.90 -11.56
N TRP A 74 14.38 -33.16 -12.71
CA TRP A 74 14.03 -34.50 -13.17
C TRP A 74 15.25 -35.37 -13.48
N LYS A 75 16.38 -34.78 -13.88
CA LYS A 75 17.58 -35.56 -14.23
C LYS A 75 18.42 -35.96 -13.03
N TYR A 76 18.40 -35.17 -11.96
CA TYR A 76 19.39 -35.27 -10.88
C TYR A 76 18.87 -35.90 -9.58
N SER A 77 17.55 -35.88 -9.32
CA SER A 77 16.99 -36.50 -8.10
C SER A 77 16.02 -37.63 -8.44
N ARG A 78 16.40 -38.87 -8.07
CA ARG A 78 15.51 -40.04 -8.15
C ARG A 78 14.30 -39.85 -7.23
N ASP A 79 14.52 -39.32 -6.04
CA ASP A 79 13.46 -39.03 -5.06
C ASP A 79 12.48 -37.98 -5.58
N PHE A 80 12.96 -36.94 -6.27
CA PHE A 80 12.12 -35.96 -6.97
C PHE A 80 11.24 -36.63 -8.01
N ARG A 81 11.84 -37.46 -8.89
CA ARG A 81 11.10 -38.21 -9.92
C ARG A 81 10.05 -39.13 -9.32
N ASP A 82 10.41 -39.91 -8.31
CA ASP A 82 9.50 -40.85 -7.68
C ASP A 82 8.34 -40.12 -6.97
N THR A 83 8.62 -38.98 -6.36
CA THR A 83 7.59 -38.09 -5.78
C THR A 83 6.71 -37.47 -6.86
N ALA A 84 7.29 -37.03 -7.98
CA ALA A 84 6.56 -36.44 -9.08
C ALA A 84 5.65 -37.45 -9.79
N LEU A 85 6.12 -38.68 -9.99
CA LEU A 85 5.34 -39.80 -10.49
C LEU A 85 4.20 -40.15 -9.52
N LYS A 86 4.45 -40.13 -8.21
CA LYS A 86 3.40 -40.30 -7.18
C LYS A 86 2.34 -39.18 -7.26
N LEU A 87 2.74 -37.92 -7.35
CA LEU A 87 1.84 -36.78 -7.46
C LEU A 87 1.01 -36.80 -8.76
N ASN A 88 1.61 -37.22 -9.88
CA ASN A 88 0.89 -37.48 -11.12
C ASN A 88 -0.13 -38.61 -10.97
N ALA A 89 0.23 -39.71 -10.33
CA ALA A 89 -0.69 -40.83 -10.06
C ALA A 89 -1.86 -40.42 -9.15
N MET A 90 -1.67 -39.40 -8.30
CA MET A 90 -2.72 -38.81 -7.44
C MET A 90 -3.68 -37.86 -8.19
N ARG A 91 -3.47 -37.60 -9.49
CA ARG A 91 -4.27 -36.68 -10.32
C ARG A 91 -4.39 -35.27 -9.75
N VAL A 92 -3.32 -34.77 -9.10
CA VAL A 92 -3.27 -33.42 -8.51
C VAL A 92 -3.55 -32.33 -9.56
N GLU A 93 -3.18 -32.57 -10.81
CA GLU A 93 -3.44 -31.67 -11.93
C GLU A 93 -4.94 -31.45 -12.20
N GLU A 94 -5.78 -32.48 -12.05
CA GLU A 94 -7.24 -32.38 -12.25
C GLU A 94 -7.90 -31.52 -11.16
N THR A 95 -7.44 -31.66 -9.91
CA THR A 95 -7.87 -30.81 -8.79
C THR A 95 -7.39 -29.36 -8.91
N ARG A 96 -6.25 -29.14 -9.57
CA ARG A 96 -5.66 -27.81 -9.77
C ARG A 96 -6.34 -27.03 -10.88
N LYS A 97 -6.72 -27.68 -11.99
CA LYS A 97 -7.48 -27.04 -13.10
C LYS A 97 -8.82 -26.46 -12.65
N ALA A 98 -9.43 -27.03 -11.61
CA ALA A 98 -10.63 -26.45 -10.99
C ALA A 98 -10.35 -25.18 -10.16
N CYS A 99 -9.07 -24.88 -9.90
CA CYS A 99 -8.58 -23.82 -9.03
C CYS A 99 -7.67 -22.86 -9.81
N GLU A 100 -8.26 -22.06 -10.71
CA GLU A 100 -7.61 -21.02 -11.54
C GLU A 100 -6.79 -19.96 -10.75
N ARG A 101 -6.79 -20.00 -9.41
CA ARG A 101 -6.16 -19.02 -8.53
C ARG A 101 -4.84 -19.46 -7.88
N SER A 102 -4.42 -20.71 -8.06
CA SER A 102 -3.18 -21.20 -7.43
C SER A 102 -1.94 -20.85 -8.27
N LYS A 103 -1.32 -19.70 -7.98
CA LYS A 103 -0.02 -19.31 -8.53
C LYS A 103 1.09 -19.87 -7.65
N SER A 104 2.06 -20.57 -8.23
CA SER A 104 3.23 -21.02 -7.47
C SER A 104 4.24 -19.88 -7.28
N SER A 105 4.86 -19.83 -6.11
CA SER A 105 5.87 -18.82 -5.76
C SER A 105 6.94 -19.40 -4.84
N VAL A 106 8.14 -18.84 -4.92
CA VAL A 106 9.23 -19.13 -3.98
C VAL A 106 9.07 -18.21 -2.77
N TYR A 107 9.06 -18.77 -1.57
CA TYR A 107 9.05 -17.99 -0.32
C TYR A 107 10.35 -18.19 0.44
N TRP A 108 10.94 -17.10 0.92
CA TRP A 108 12.10 -17.18 1.79
C TRP A 108 12.05 -16.10 2.86
N ASP A 109 12.49 -16.46 4.06
CA ASP A 109 12.64 -15.55 5.19
C ASP A 109 14.12 -15.44 5.58
N TYR A 110 14.57 -14.22 5.82
CA TYR A 110 15.92 -13.91 6.23
C TYR A 110 15.95 -13.25 7.60
N ARG A 111 16.81 -13.76 8.47
CA ARG A 111 17.23 -13.05 9.68
C ARG A 111 18.66 -12.59 9.54
N PHE A 112 18.85 -11.29 9.42
CA PHE A 112 20.18 -10.67 9.38
C PHE A 112 20.38 -9.73 10.55
N GLN A 113 21.27 -10.12 11.47
CA GLN A 113 21.69 -9.26 12.58
C GLN A 113 20.52 -8.62 13.36
N GLY A 114 19.43 -9.37 13.55
CA GLY A 114 18.22 -8.93 14.24
C GLY A 114 17.12 -8.35 13.35
N SER A 115 17.39 -8.11 12.06
CA SER A 115 16.37 -7.71 11.07
C SER A 115 15.70 -8.92 10.45
N HIS A 116 14.41 -8.83 10.16
CA HIS A 116 13.61 -9.87 9.51
C HIS A 116 13.17 -9.39 8.12
N VAL A 117 13.35 -10.22 7.10
CA VAL A 117 12.85 -9.93 5.76
C VAL A 117 12.15 -11.18 5.23
N ASP A 118 10.87 -11.05 4.95
CA ASP A 118 10.08 -12.05 4.25
C ASP A 118 9.99 -11.68 2.78
N CYS A 119 10.14 -12.65 1.90
CA CYS A 119 10.11 -12.41 0.46
C CYS A 119 9.31 -13.50 -0.24
N ARG A 120 8.67 -13.10 -1.34
CA ARG A 120 7.93 -13.96 -2.25
C ARG A 120 8.31 -13.60 -3.68
N GLN A 121 8.70 -14.57 -4.49
CA GLN A 121 8.96 -14.35 -5.92
C GLN A 121 8.05 -15.20 -6.77
N GLN A 122 7.47 -14.58 -7.78
CA GLN A 122 6.63 -15.24 -8.77
C GLN A 122 7.35 -15.25 -10.13
N PRO A 123 7.33 -16.38 -10.86
CA PRO A 123 7.86 -16.45 -12.21
C PRO A 123 7.04 -15.56 -13.15
N ALA A 124 7.66 -15.13 -14.26
CA ALA A 124 6.96 -14.40 -15.31
C ALA A 124 5.79 -15.24 -15.86
N LYS A 125 4.65 -14.58 -16.13
CA LYS A 125 3.49 -15.24 -16.74
C LYS A 125 3.84 -15.66 -18.17
N SER A 126 3.78 -16.97 -18.48
CA SER A 126 3.91 -17.43 -19.87
C SER A 126 2.60 -17.26 -20.62
N ALA A 127 2.68 -16.93 -21.91
CA ALA A 127 1.54 -16.91 -22.82
C ALA A 127 1.07 -18.33 -23.21
N ASP A 128 1.93 -19.34 -23.03
CA ASP A 128 1.62 -20.73 -23.37
C ASP A 128 0.90 -21.46 -22.22
N SER A 129 -0.24 -22.06 -22.57
CA SER A 129 -1.27 -22.65 -21.71
C SER A 129 -1.05 -24.12 -21.37
N SER A 130 0.16 -24.67 -21.52
CA SER A 130 0.45 -26.02 -21.06
C SER A 130 0.80 -26.02 -19.57
N ASP A 131 -0.25 -25.80 -18.77
CA ASP A 131 -0.24 -25.76 -17.31
C ASP A 131 -0.12 -27.18 -16.74
N SER A 132 1.07 -27.76 -16.79
CA SER A 132 1.42 -28.85 -15.88
C SER A 132 2.06 -28.26 -14.62
N ILE A 133 1.79 -28.83 -13.45
CA ILE A 133 2.45 -28.44 -12.20
C ILE A 133 3.98 -28.53 -12.31
N TRP A 134 4.47 -29.39 -13.20
CA TRP A 134 5.89 -29.65 -13.44
C TRP A 134 6.58 -28.60 -14.29
N SER A 135 5.90 -28.10 -15.33
CA SER A 135 6.41 -26.93 -16.08
C SER A 135 6.44 -25.71 -15.17
N GLU A 136 5.54 -25.62 -14.20
CA GLU A 136 5.56 -24.56 -13.19
C GLU A 136 6.69 -24.70 -12.16
N PHE A 137 6.96 -25.91 -11.68
CA PHE A 137 8.16 -26.17 -10.86
C PHE A 137 9.45 -25.88 -11.64
N GLY A 138 9.53 -26.26 -12.92
CA GLY A 138 10.64 -25.90 -13.80
C GLY A 138 10.83 -24.39 -13.85
N ARG A 139 9.75 -23.64 -14.14
CA ARG A 139 9.76 -22.17 -14.11
C ARG A 139 10.24 -21.61 -12.78
N LEU A 140 9.80 -22.17 -11.64
CA LEU A 140 10.27 -21.71 -10.32
C LEU A 140 11.77 -21.90 -10.11
N PHE A 141 12.35 -22.97 -10.66
CA PHE A 141 13.80 -23.20 -10.58
C PHE A 141 14.57 -22.33 -11.56
N ASP A 142 14.00 -22.00 -12.72
CA ASP A 142 14.63 -21.15 -13.73
C ASP A 142 14.59 -19.64 -13.37
N VAL A 143 13.80 -19.28 -12.35
CA VAL A 143 13.71 -17.90 -11.84
C VAL A 143 15.06 -17.42 -11.33
N ILE A 144 15.44 -16.22 -11.75
CA ILE A 144 16.71 -15.60 -11.37
C ILE A 144 16.66 -15.23 -9.89
N LEU A 145 17.68 -15.65 -9.16
CA LEU A 145 17.86 -15.33 -7.75
C LEU A 145 18.08 -13.82 -7.58
N PRO A 146 17.18 -13.10 -6.87
CA PRO A 146 17.28 -11.66 -6.73
C PRO A 146 18.46 -11.26 -5.83
N PRO A 147 19.02 -10.04 -5.98
CA PRO A 147 20.13 -9.55 -5.16
C PRO A 147 19.91 -9.66 -3.66
N ILE A 148 18.66 -9.47 -3.19
CA ILE A 148 18.33 -9.66 -1.78
C ILE A 148 18.42 -11.11 -1.30
N ALA A 149 18.07 -12.08 -2.14
CA ALA A 149 18.23 -13.49 -1.83
C ALA A 149 19.72 -13.92 -1.90
N ARG A 150 20.53 -13.27 -2.76
CA ARG A 150 21.99 -13.48 -2.74
C ARG A 150 22.61 -13.05 -1.42
N LEU A 151 22.22 -11.88 -0.90
CA LEU A 151 22.67 -11.41 0.41
C LEU A 151 22.35 -12.42 1.52
N TYR A 152 21.20 -13.09 1.45
CA TYR A 152 20.84 -14.19 2.37
C TYR A 152 21.83 -15.36 2.30
N LEU A 153 22.18 -15.81 1.09
CA LEU A 153 22.98 -17.01 0.88
C LEU A 153 24.46 -16.79 1.23
N THR A 154 25.03 -15.65 0.82
CA THR A 154 26.48 -15.37 0.95
C THR A 154 26.82 -14.66 2.26
N GLY A 155 25.84 -14.01 2.89
CA GLY A 155 26.05 -13.12 4.04
C GLY A 155 26.89 -11.88 3.73
N HIS A 156 27.27 -11.66 2.47
CA HIS A 156 28.12 -10.55 2.02
C HIS A 156 27.57 -9.98 0.71
N PHE A 157 27.43 -8.66 0.67
CA PHE A 157 27.18 -7.92 -0.58
C PHE A 157 28.52 -7.64 -1.26
N GLY A 158 29.23 -8.69 -1.68
CA GLY A 158 30.42 -8.55 -2.51
C GLY A 158 30.07 -7.81 -3.81
N SER A 159 31.02 -7.06 -4.36
CA SER A 159 30.94 -6.17 -5.54
C SER A 159 29.95 -6.62 -6.64
N LEU A 160 28.65 -6.42 -6.41
CA LEU A 160 27.60 -6.61 -7.40
C LEU A 160 27.62 -5.38 -8.31
N ASN A 161 28.53 -5.40 -9.28
CA ASN A 161 28.40 -4.59 -10.50
C ASN A 161 27.24 -5.19 -11.33
N SER A 162 26.00 -5.12 -10.82
CA SER A 162 24.85 -5.60 -11.58
C SER A 162 24.28 -4.44 -12.40
N THR A 163 24.59 -4.44 -13.68
CA THR A 163 23.82 -3.75 -14.71
C THR A 163 22.34 -4.05 -14.51
N ARG A 164 21.54 -3.01 -14.26
CA ARG A 164 20.07 -3.09 -14.18
C ARG A 164 19.53 -3.70 -15.47
N ARG A 165 18.86 -4.85 -15.36
CA ARG A 165 17.90 -5.29 -16.36
C ARG A 165 16.50 -5.23 -15.76
N PRO A 166 15.49 -4.78 -16.51
CA PRO A 166 14.10 -4.99 -16.12
C PRO A 166 13.84 -6.49 -16.18
N VAL A 167 13.87 -7.16 -15.04
CA VAL A 167 13.47 -8.56 -14.96
C VAL A 167 11.95 -8.58 -15.09
N SER A 168 11.39 -9.41 -15.98
CA SER A 168 9.94 -9.57 -16.15
C SER A 168 9.27 -10.35 -15.00
N GLU A 169 9.99 -10.58 -13.92
CA GLU A 169 9.60 -11.37 -12.76
C GLU A 169 9.21 -10.43 -11.62
N SER A 170 8.13 -10.76 -10.90
CA SER A 170 7.63 -9.96 -9.79
C SER A 170 8.14 -10.54 -8.47
N CYS A 171 8.84 -9.72 -7.69
CA CYS A 171 9.31 -10.05 -6.34
C CYS A 171 8.58 -9.16 -5.33
N ASP A 172 7.77 -9.77 -4.47
CA ASP A 172 7.10 -9.12 -3.35
C ASP A 172 8.00 -9.27 -2.11
N VAL A 173 8.19 -8.18 -1.36
CA VAL A 173 9.14 -8.10 -0.25
C VAL A 173 8.47 -7.42 0.93
N LEU A 174 8.40 -8.12 2.06
CA LEU A 174 8.00 -7.57 3.35
C LEU A 174 9.22 -7.50 4.27
N ALA A 175 9.67 -6.29 4.60
CA ALA A 175 10.83 -6.05 5.41
C ALA A 175 10.43 -5.49 6.79
N ALA A 176 10.77 -6.22 7.85
CA ALA A 176 10.63 -5.79 9.24
C ALA A 176 12.02 -5.66 9.89
N ILE A 177 12.58 -4.45 9.85
CA ILE A 177 13.89 -4.16 10.41
C ILE A 177 13.70 -3.82 11.89
N ARG A 178 14.21 -4.67 12.80
CA ARG A 178 14.09 -4.44 14.26
C ARG A 178 15.32 -3.77 14.87
N ASN A 179 16.50 -3.96 14.28
CA ASN A 179 17.76 -3.38 14.77
C ASN A 179 18.27 -2.28 13.84
N TRP A 180 17.60 -1.12 13.88
CA TRP A 180 17.97 0.03 13.09
C TRP A 180 19.32 0.65 13.45
N ALA A 181 19.86 0.35 14.63
CA ALA A 181 21.15 0.87 15.09
C ALA A 181 22.35 0.12 14.47
N HIS A 182 22.14 -0.97 13.72
CA HIS A 182 23.26 -1.76 13.21
C HIS A 182 23.97 -1.04 12.04
N PRO A 183 25.26 -0.67 12.15
CA PRO A 183 25.93 0.19 11.17
C PRO A 183 26.14 -0.47 9.80
N VAL A 184 26.35 -1.79 9.76
CA VAL A 184 26.55 -2.52 8.49
C VAL A 184 25.24 -3.09 7.92
N ALA A 185 24.38 -3.65 8.77
CA ALA A 185 23.24 -4.44 8.32
C ALA A 185 22.18 -3.61 7.58
N VAL A 186 21.81 -2.44 8.12
CA VAL A 186 20.79 -1.60 7.49
C VAL A 186 21.28 -1.07 6.14
N PRO A 187 22.47 -0.45 6.02
CA PRO A 187 22.93 0.01 4.71
C PRO A 187 23.08 -1.11 3.68
N THR A 188 23.48 -2.30 4.12
CA THR A 188 23.61 -3.48 3.24
C THR A 188 22.24 -3.97 2.75
N LEU A 189 21.24 -4.05 3.63
CA LEU A 189 19.87 -4.39 3.27
C LEU A 189 19.26 -3.35 2.33
N THR A 190 19.42 -2.06 2.63
CA THR A 190 18.95 -0.95 1.77
C THR A 190 19.52 -1.05 0.36
N LYS A 191 20.82 -1.35 0.23
CA LYS A 191 21.44 -1.57 -1.09
C LYS A 191 20.85 -2.77 -1.81
N ALA A 192 20.63 -3.87 -1.09
CA ALA A 192 20.03 -5.08 -1.67
C ALA A 192 18.60 -4.84 -2.15
N PHE A 193 17.78 -4.11 -1.38
CA PHE A 193 16.44 -3.68 -1.81
C PHE A 193 16.52 -2.80 -3.05
N ALA A 194 17.39 -1.78 -3.05
CA ALA A 194 17.54 -0.85 -4.17
C ALA A 194 18.06 -1.50 -5.47
N ALA A 195 18.76 -2.62 -5.35
CA ALA A 195 19.25 -3.41 -6.48
C ALA A 195 18.24 -4.47 -6.98
N THR A 196 17.22 -4.80 -6.17
CA THR A 196 16.23 -5.81 -6.51
C THR A 196 15.05 -5.16 -7.26
N ALA A 197 14.58 -5.80 -8.34
CA ALA A 197 13.33 -5.41 -8.98
C ALA A 197 12.16 -5.91 -8.11
N ILE A 198 11.48 -5.00 -7.42
CA ILE A 198 10.45 -5.33 -6.44
C ILE A 198 9.08 -4.91 -6.98
N SER A 199 8.11 -5.82 -7.02
CA SER A 199 6.71 -5.49 -7.38
C SER A 199 6.02 -4.80 -6.22
N ASP A 200 6.06 -5.40 -5.04
CA ASP A 200 5.43 -4.88 -3.82
C ASP A 200 6.47 -4.83 -2.70
N LEU A 201 6.76 -3.64 -2.16
CA LEU A 201 7.65 -3.47 -1.00
C LEU A 201 6.84 -3.02 0.21
N SER A 202 6.87 -3.77 1.30
CA SER A 202 6.28 -3.35 2.58
C SER A 202 7.39 -3.15 3.61
N ILE A 203 7.48 -1.97 4.22
CA ILE A 203 8.48 -1.66 5.25
C ILE A 203 7.77 -1.42 6.58
N ASP A 204 8.06 -2.29 7.53
CA ASP A 204 7.60 -2.17 8.90
C ASP A 204 8.63 -1.47 9.79
N LEU A 205 8.25 -0.31 10.31
CA LEU A 205 9.04 0.52 11.22
C LEU A 205 8.68 0.30 12.70
N GLU A 206 7.78 -0.65 13.02
CA GLU A 206 7.27 -0.89 14.37
C GLU A 206 8.40 -1.14 15.40
N GLY A 207 8.23 -0.55 16.60
CA GLY A 207 9.11 -0.78 17.74
C GLY A 207 10.48 -0.11 17.65
N ALA A 208 10.76 0.63 16.56
CA ALA A 208 11.97 1.41 16.43
C ALA A 208 11.89 2.70 17.27
N SER A 209 12.84 2.86 18.20
CA SER A 209 13.07 4.13 18.87
C SER A 209 14.33 4.79 18.31
N MET A 210 14.25 6.04 17.83
CA MET A 210 15.42 6.85 17.44
C MET A 210 16.20 7.34 18.67
N THR A 211 16.69 6.40 19.47
CA THR A 211 17.48 6.68 20.67
C THR A 211 18.96 6.88 20.37
N SER A 212 19.43 6.47 19.18
CA SER A 212 20.82 6.63 18.75
C SER A 212 20.93 7.41 17.44
N LEU A 213 22.09 8.04 17.25
CA LEU A 213 22.45 8.66 15.97
C LEU A 213 22.42 7.63 14.84
N GLN A 214 23.05 6.47 15.04
CA GLN A 214 23.15 5.43 14.02
C GLN A 214 21.78 4.98 13.54
N THR A 215 20.82 4.81 14.46
CA THR A 215 19.42 4.52 14.13
C THR A 215 18.85 5.58 13.19
N THR A 216 19.12 6.87 13.47
CA THR A 216 18.61 7.95 12.64
C THR A 216 19.23 7.98 11.25
N VAL A 217 20.55 7.88 11.18
CA VAL A 217 21.27 7.85 9.91
C VAL A 217 20.80 6.67 9.06
N ASN A 218 20.64 5.49 9.66
CA ASN A 218 20.21 4.29 8.97
C ASN A 218 18.77 4.35 8.47
N ILE A 219 17.82 4.82 9.29
CA ILE A 219 16.43 5.02 8.88
C ILE A 219 16.36 6.03 7.75
N GLY A 220 17.02 7.17 7.92
CA GLY A 220 17.00 8.21 6.90
C GLY A 220 17.69 7.79 5.61
N PHE A 221 18.80 7.05 5.69
CA PHE A 221 19.43 6.44 4.54
C PHE A 221 18.50 5.46 3.82
N CYS A 222 17.81 4.59 4.56
CA CYS A 222 16.85 3.63 4.01
C CYS A 222 15.69 4.33 3.30
N LEU A 223 14.97 5.20 4.01
CA LEU A 223 13.83 5.92 3.46
C LEU A 223 14.24 6.81 2.29
N ASN A 224 15.33 7.54 2.40
CA ASN A 224 15.79 8.41 1.34
C ASN A 224 16.23 7.62 0.09
N THR A 225 16.95 6.51 0.25
CA THR A 225 17.44 5.69 -0.87
C THR A 225 16.29 4.98 -1.59
N LEU A 226 15.31 4.47 -0.85
CA LEU A 226 14.20 3.74 -1.44
C LEU A 226 13.15 4.69 -2.01
N LEU A 227 12.80 5.76 -1.29
CA LEU A 227 11.61 6.57 -1.63
C LEU A 227 11.91 7.73 -2.55
N CYS A 228 13.05 8.40 -2.37
CA CYS A 228 13.32 9.69 -2.99
C CYS A 228 14.00 9.56 -4.35
N ARG A 229 13.64 10.43 -5.30
CA ARG A 229 14.32 10.52 -6.62
C ARG A 229 15.78 10.96 -6.54
N SER A 230 16.11 11.77 -5.53
CA SER A 230 17.44 12.32 -5.29
C SER A 230 17.93 11.83 -3.93
N SER A 231 18.88 10.89 -3.95
CA SER A 231 19.40 10.35 -2.69
C SER A 231 20.26 11.40 -1.97
N VAL A 232 19.74 12.01 -0.91
CA VAL A 232 20.53 12.78 0.06
C VAL A 232 21.04 11.78 1.09
N ARG A 233 22.33 11.45 1.04
CA ARG A 233 22.93 10.63 2.09
C ARG A 233 23.58 11.53 3.11
N LEU A 234 23.39 11.16 4.36
CA LEU A 234 24.04 11.80 5.48
C LEU A 234 25.09 10.82 5.99
N THR A 235 26.37 11.21 5.95
CA THR A 235 27.47 10.40 6.46
C THR A 235 27.88 10.91 7.84
N ASP A 236 28.24 9.98 8.72
CA ASP A 236 29.07 10.31 9.89
C ASP A 236 30.47 10.70 9.38
N GLN A 237 31.14 11.64 10.04
CA GLN A 237 32.43 12.22 9.64
C GLN A 237 33.57 11.19 9.50
N ASN A 238 33.35 9.93 9.90
CA ASN A 238 34.37 8.88 9.96
C ASN A 238 34.27 7.77 8.90
N ASP A 239 33.26 7.76 8.02
CA ASP A 239 33.00 6.59 7.14
C ASP A 239 33.24 6.89 5.65
N ASN A 240 34.53 6.84 5.24
CA ASN A 240 35.01 7.17 3.89
C ASN A 240 34.82 6.06 2.83
N GLN A 241 34.05 5.00 3.08
CA GLN A 241 34.01 3.82 2.19
C GLN A 241 32.61 3.41 1.69
N LEU A 242 31.76 4.31 1.17
CA LEU A 242 30.45 3.88 0.64
C LEU A 242 30.00 4.56 -0.68
N VAL A 243 30.43 3.94 -1.79
CA VAL A 243 29.88 3.85 -3.17
C VAL A 243 28.84 4.90 -3.62
N HIS A 244 29.20 5.72 -4.59
CA HIS A 244 28.45 6.88 -5.12
C HIS A 244 27.23 6.58 -6.02
N ASP A 245 26.99 5.34 -6.46
CA ASP A 245 26.00 5.07 -7.53
C ASP A 245 24.91 4.06 -7.12
N ILE A 246 23.85 4.53 -6.45
CA ILE A 246 22.58 3.79 -6.43
C ILE A 246 21.60 4.59 -7.30
N GLY A 247 21.23 4.05 -8.47
CA GLY A 247 20.23 4.67 -9.34
C GLY A 247 18.84 4.71 -8.69
N PRO A 248 17.87 5.44 -9.26
CA PRO A 248 16.52 5.56 -8.70
C PRO A 248 15.85 4.18 -8.59
N VAL A 249 15.35 3.82 -7.41
CA VAL A 249 14.70 2.52 -7.18
C VAL A 249 13.34 2.52 -7.86
N SER A 250 12.98 1.42 -8.53
CA SER A 250 11.64 1.23 -9.10
C SER A 250 10.96 0.08 -8.36
N PHE A 251 9.90 0.41 -7.63
CA PHE A 251 8.93 -0.57 -7.13
C PHE A 251 7.56 -0.33 -7.77
N GLY A 252 6.74 -1.38 -7.87
CA GLY A 252 5.36 -1.27 -8.36
C GLY A 252 4.45 -0.61 -7.31
N LYS A 253 4.48 -1.15 -6.10
CA LYS A 253 3.73 -0.68 -4.93
C LYS A 253 4.67 -0.61 -3.72
N LEU A 254 4.44 0.38 -2.87
CA LEU A 254 5.10 0.49 -1.58
C LEU A 254 4.07 0.64 -0.46
N ASP A 255 4.18 -0.14 0.61
CA ASP A 255 3.39 0.01 1.83
C ASP A 255 4.32 0.41 2.99
N LEU A 256 4.10 1.58 3.60
CA LEU A 256 4.87 2.04 4.77
C LEU A 256 4.04 1.94 6.04
N TRP A 257 4.53 1.20 7.04
CA TRP A 257 3.81 0.95 8.29
C TRP A 257 4.37 1.81 9.43
N GLY A 258 3.50 2.64 10.02
CA GLY A 258 3.89 3.68 10.98
C GLY A 258 3.44 3.47 12.42
N PHE A 259 3.17 2.23 12.85
CA PHE A 259 2.62 1.98 14.19
C PHE A 259 3.68 2.07 15.30
N GLY A 260 3.38 2.80 16.39
CA GLY A 260 4.26 2.86 17.56
C GLY A 260 5.61 3.56 17.37
N ILE A 261 5.82 4.28 16.25
CA ILE A 261 7.07 5.00 15.98
C ILE A 261 7.12 6.35 16.72
N CYS A 262 8.32 6.91 16.95
CA CYS A 262 8.46 8.25 17.52
C CYS A 262 8.22 9.36 16.48
N ASP A 263 7.96 10.61 16.92
CA ASP A 263 7.65 11.74 16.03
C ASP A 263 8.73 12.04 15.00
N ARG A 264 10.00 11.79 15.35
CA ARG A 264 11.12 11.98 14.44
C ARG A 264 11.11 10.97 13.30
N MET A 265 10.79 9.70 13.58
CA MET A 265 10.61 8.69 12.54
C MET A 265 9.40 9.00 11.67
N PHE A 266 8.32 9.46 12.30
CA PHE A 266 7.11 9.87 11.59
C PHE A 266 7.41 11.02 10.62
N ALA A 267 8.15 12.04 11.07
CA ALA A 267 8.60 13.16 10.25
C ALA A 267 9.55 12.72 9.13
N ALA A 268 10.51 11.83 9.43
CA ALA A 268 11.42 11.23 8.45
C ALA A 268 10.65 10.52 7.33
N MET A 269 9.72 9.64 7.70
CA MET A 269 8.85 8.92 6.77
C MET A 269 8.00 9.87 5.93
N CYS A 270 7.31 10.82 6.56
CA CYS A 270 6.47 11.79 5.85
C CYS A 270 7.28 12.69 4.90
N SER A 271 8.48 13.12 5.31
CA SER A 271 9.37 13.91 4.45
C SER A 271 9.87 13.15 3.23
N ALA A 272 10.09 11.83 3.37
CA ALA A 272 10.44 10.99 2.23
C ALA A 272 9.23 10.73 1.32
N ALA A 273 8.06 10.49 1.91
CA ALA A 273 6.81 10.31 1.18
C ALA A 273 6.43 11.55 0.34
N ALA A 274 6.75 12.75 0.82
CA ALA A 274 6.54 14.00 0.07
C ALA A 274 7.35 14.06 -1.26
N GLU A 275 8.48 13.32 -1.34
CA GLU A 275 9.43 13.30 -2.46
C GLU A 275 9.46 11.95 -3.21
N LEU A 276 8.36 11.19 -3.15
CA LEU A 276 8.25 9.86 -3.75
C LEU A 276 8.63 9.82 -5.23
N SER A 277 9.33 8.76 -5.61
CA SER A 277 9.66 8.46 -7.00
C SER A 277 8.62 7.57 -7.70
N ALA A 278 7.88 6.77 -6.92
CA ALA A 278 6.88 5.79 -7.36
C ALA A 278 5.69 5.75 -6.37
N GLU A 279 4.55 5.20 -6.80
CA GLU A 279 3.31 5.16 -6.01
C GLU A 279 3.52 4.44 -4.66
N ALA A 280 2.93 5.00 -3.61
CA ALA A 280 3.04 4.48 -2.26
C ALA A 280 1.71 4.56 -1.51
N HIS A 281 1.48 3.60 -0.63
CA HIS A 281 0.40 3.55 0.33
C HIS A 281 0.99 3.77 1.73
N LEU A 282 0.35 4.62 2.51
CA LEU A 282 0.69 4.85 3.92
C LEU A 282 -0.31 4.06 4.77
N ASP A 283 0.17 3.09 5.54
CA ASP A 283 -0.69 2.18 6.30
C ASP A 283 -0.40 2.24 7.80
N ASN A 284 -1.44 2.04 8.62
CA ASN A 284 -1.38 2.01 10.07
C ASN A 284 -0.61 3.20 10.70
N MET A 285 -0.84 4.42 10.17
CA MET A 285 -0.16 5.63 10.65
C MET A 285 -0.69 6.03 12.03
N ASP A 286 0.09 5.79 13.08
CA ASP A 286 -0.32 6.06 14.46
C ASP A 286 -0.33 7.57 14.78
N MET A 287 -1.41 8.08 15.35
CA MET A 287 -1.59 9.49 15.71
C MET A 287 -1.70 9.74 17.23
N HIS A 288 -1.41 8.76 18.09
CA HIS A 288 -1.66 8.80 19.55
C HIS A 288 -0.86 9.85 20.35
N LEU A 289 0.20 10.44 19.78
CA LEU A 289 0.98 11.46 20.48
C LEU A 289 0.31 12.84 20.34
N GLU A 290 -0.48 13.24 21.35
CA GLU A 290 -1.13 14.55 21.40
C GLU A 290 -0.09 15.69 21.31
N GLY A 291 -0.37 16.69 20.47
CA GLY A 291 0.52 17.85 20.27
C GLY A 291 1.77 17.58 19.41
N SER A 292 1.97 16.37 18.90
CA SER A 292 3.13 15.98 18.08
C SER A 292 3.24 16.66 16.71
N GLY A 293 2.15 17.26 16.22
CA GLY A 293 2.09 17.80 14.85
C GLY A 293 2.07 16.72 13.76
N ARG A 294 1.78 15.46 14.09
CA ARG A 294 1.70 14.35 13.12
C ARG A 294 0.70 14.61 11.98
N TRP A 295 -0.43 15.23 12.26
CA TRP A 295 -1.39 15.63 11.22
C TRP A 295 -0.76 16.54 10.17
N SER A 296 0.02 17.53 10.62
CA SER A 296 0.74 18.44 9.73
C SER A 296 1.78 17.72 8.86
N TRP A 297 2.50 16.76 9.44
CA TRP A 297 3.46 15.92 8.70
C TRP A 297 2.79 14.99 7.71
N LEU A 298 1.69 14.35 8.09
CA LEU A 298 0.93 13.47 7.20
C LEU A 298 0.38 14.25 6.01
N ILE A 299 -0.22 15.42 6.24
CA ILE A 299 -0.70 16.28 5.14
C ILE A 299 0.47 16.77 4.29
N TYR A 300 1.63 17.06 4.90
CA TYR A 300 2.81 17.40 4.13
C TYR A 300 3.25 16.25 3.19
N ALA A 301 3.16 15.00 3.63
CA ALA A 301 3.46 13.83 2.80
C ALA A 301 2.48 13.68 1.62
N VAL A 302 1.18 13.84 1.90
CA VAL A 302 0.10 13.49 0.96
C VAL A 302 -0.22 14.62 -0.01
N CYS A 303 -0.23 15.87 0.45
CA CYS A 303 -0.75 17.01 -0.29
C CYS A 303 0.34 17.98 -0.79
N CYS A 304 1.57 17.79 -0.35
CA CYS A 304 2.68 18.74 -0.45
C CYS A 304 3.95 18.04 -0.98
N GLY A 305 5.08 18.76 -0.94
CA GLY A 305 6.37 18.27 -1.45
C GLY A 305 6.64 18.60 -2.93
N GLY A 306 7.77 18.12 -3.44
CA GLY A 306 8.24 18.34 -4.81
C GLY A 306 7.93 17.20 -5.80
N SER A 307 7.49 16.03 -5.32
CA SER A 307 7.04 14.95 -6.20
C SER A 307 5.70 15.27 -6.85
N GLU A 308 5.38 14.70 -8.01
CA GLU A 308 4.04 14.72 -8.63
C GLU A 308 3.30 13.38 -8.47
N VAL A 309 3.92 12.42 -7.78
CA VAL A 309 3.35 11.09 -7.56
C VAL A 309 2.23 11.17 -6.53
N GLU A 310 1.08 10.57 -6.86
CA GLU A 310 -0.07 10.48 -5.96
C GLU A 310 0.13 9.35 -4.92
N ILE A 311 -0.40 9.56 -3.71
CA ILE A 311 -0.51 8.54 -2.67
C ILE A 311 -1.94 8.00 -2.75
N PRO A 312 -2.17 6.84 -3.41
CA PRO A 312 -3.52 6.34 -3.64
C PRO A 312 -4.22 5.89 -2.36
N SER A 313 -3.52 5.54 -1.28
CA SER A 313 -4.16 5.12 -0.04
C SER A 313 -3.44 5.62 1.20
N VAL A 314 -4.24 6.07 2.17
CA VAL A 314 -3.77 6.45 3.50
C VAL A 314 -4.66 5.82 4.56
N GLU A 315 -4.07 5.11 5.51
CA GLU A 315 -4.74 4.62 6.71
C GLU A 315 -4.09 5.22 7.97
N VAL A 316 -4.89 5.94 8.75
CA VAL A 316 -4.49 6.48 10.06
C VAL A 316 -5.18 5.73 11.17
N CYS A 317 -4.45 5.52 12.25
CA CYS A 317 -4.91 4.81 13.43
C CYS A 317 -4.68 5.66 14.68
N TRP A 318 -5.60 5.56 15.63
CA TRP A 318 -5.49 6.16 16.96
C TRP A 318 -5.38 7.70 16.93
N GLY A 319 -5.12 8.33 18.08
CA GLY A 319 -4.98 9.78 18.21
C GLY A 319 -6.27 10.59 18.30
N THR A 320 -6.11 11.91 18.25
CA THR A 320 -7.17 12.91 18.35
C THR A 320 -7.07 13.87 17.17
N LEU A 321 -8.20 14.19 16.54
CA LEU A 321 -8.30 15.23 15.52
C LEU A 321 -9.10 16.41 16.08
N THR A 322 -8.46 17.57 16.13
CA THR A 322 -9.01 18.80 16.73
C THR A 322 -9.09 19.94 15.72
N ARG A 323 -9.81 21.01 16.08
CA ARG A 323 -9.84 22.26 15.31
C ARG A 323 -8.47 22.93 15.22
N PHE A 324 -7.59 22.70 16.21
CA PHE A 324 -6.21 23.17 16.15
C PHE A 324 -5.45 22.47 15.01
N ASP A 325 -5.64 21.15 14.84
CA ASP A 325 -5.04 20.39 13.74
C ASP A 325 -5.53 20.89 12.38
N ILE A 326 -6.82 21.22 12.23
CA ILE A 326 -7.36 21.79 10.98
C ILE A 326 -6.69 23.12 10.62
N ARG A 327 -6.44 23.99 11.61
CA ARG A 327 -5.69 25.24 11.40
C ARG A 327 -4.25 24.95 10.99
N ALA A 328 -3.61 23.97 11.63
CA ALA A 328 -2.28 23.51 11.29
C ALA A 328 -2.20 23.01 9.84
N ILE A 329 -3.10 22.10 9.46
CA ILE A 329 -3.25 21.55 8.12
C ILE A 329 -3.44 22.66 7.08
N THR A 330 -4.35 23.60 7.35
CA THR A 330 -4.59 24.74 6.44
C THR A 330 -3.32 25.55 6.22
N ALA A 331 -2.55 25.78 7.29
CA ALA A 331 -1.29 26.50 7.18
C ALA A 331 -0.22 25.68 6.44
N VAL A 332 -0.11 24.37 6.66
CA VAL A 332 0.79 23.47 5.88
C VAL A 332 0.46 23.56 4.39
N LEU A 333 -0.81 23.45 4.01
CA LEU A 333 -1.26 23.53 2.61
C LEU A 333 -1.00 24.91 1.97
N HIS A 334 -0.85 25.96 2.78
CA HIS A 334 -0.52 27.30 2.31
C HIS A 334 0.99 27.53 2.20
N THR A 335 1.75 27.09 3.19
CA THR A 335 3.20 27.31 3.28
C THR A 335 4.02 26.17 2.67
N ASN A 336 3.39 25.06 2.27
CA ASN A 336 4.08 23.84 1.85
C ASN A 336 5.19 23.44 2.85
N TYR A 337 4.91 23.56 4.15
CA TYR A 337 5.87 23.32 5.24
C TYR A 337 5.16 22.61 6.41
N PRO A 338 5.68 21.48 6.92
CA PRO A 338 4.99 20.62 7.90
C PRO A 338 4.90 21.20 9.31
N GLN A 339 5.68 22.25 9.64
CA GLN A 339 5.66 22.89 10.95
C GLN A 339 5.31 24.38 10.80
N PRO A 340 4.05 24.71 10.46
CA PRO A 340 3.65 26.08 10.22
C PRO A 340 3.57 26.89 11.52
N ILE A 341 3.75 28.20 11.39
CA ILE A 341 3.61 29.15 12.50
C ILE A 341 2.13 29.53 12.62
N LEU A 342 1.48 29.09 13.70
CA LEU A 342 0.03 29.25 13.91
C LEU A 342 -0.34 30.47 14.77
N GLY A 343 0.65 31.15 15.35
CA GLY A 343 0.44 32.31 16.21
C GLY A 343 0.58 33.64 15.50
N THR A 344 -0.13 34.66 16.00
CA THR A 344 0.14 36.08 15.72
C THR A 344 1.40 36.55 16.46
N SER A 345 2.51 35.79 16.42
CA SER A 345 3.79 36.28 16.92
C SER A 345 4.24 37.42 15.99
N GLN A 346 3.77 38.60 16.35
CA GLN A 346 3.92 39.90 15.72
C GLN A 346 5.40 40.29 15.66
N ASN A 347 6.13 39.71 14.73
CA ASN A 347 7.33 40.37 14.22
C ASN A 347 7.64 40.05 12.75
N GLY A 348 6.78 39.37 11.98
CA GLY A 348 6.91 39.27 10.52
C GLY A 348 8.28 38.83 9.97
N ARG A 349 9.14 38.24 10.82
CA ARG A 349 10.55 37.98 10.53
C ARG A 349 10.77 36.58 9.97
N HIS A 350 9.92 35.63 10.33
CA HIS A 350 9.97 34.29 9.78
C HIS A 350 9.67 34.30 8.29
N GLN A 351 10.54 33.69 7.50
CA GLN A 351 10.38 33.60 6.05
C GLN A 351 10.40 32.14 5.62
N PHE A 352 9.37 31.73 4.91
CA PHE A 352 9.36 30.45 4.22
C PHE A 352 10.07 30.57 2.87
N GLY A 353 10.73 29.49 2.44
CA GLY A 353 11.52 29.49 1.22
C GLY A 353 12.19 28.15 0.95
N PHE A 354 13.30 28.21 0.23
CA PHE A 354 14.15 27.06 -0.07
C PHE A 354 15.60 27.37 0.26
N VAL A 355 16.36 26.33 0.58
CA VAL A 355 17.82 26.40 0.72
C VAL A 355 18.42 25.38 -0.23
N ASP A 356 19.36 25.82 -1.03
CA ASP A 356 20.23 24.93 -1.82
C ASP A 356 21.41 24.54 -0.91
N ILE A 357 21.40 23.28 -0.47
CA ILE A 357 22.41 22.70 0.41
C ILE A 357 23.44 21.99 -0.48
N LEU A 358 24.70 22.40 -0.40
CA LEU A 358 25.76 21.77 -1.21
C LEU A 358 26.25 20.45 -0.61
N GLU A 359 26.89 19.66 -1.45
CA GLU A 359 27.69 18.51 -1.00
C GLU A 359 28.80 18.96 -0.04
N GLY A 360 29.03 18.18 1.02
CA GLY A 360 29.94 18.50 2.11
C GLY A 360 29.35 19.41 3.19
N ALA A 361 28.13 19.93 3.02
CA ALA A 361 27.51 20.79 4.03
C ALA A 361 27.08 20.02 5.28
N GLU A 362 27.24 20.64 6.44
CA GLU A 362 26.81 20.10 7.73
C GLU A 362 25.33 20.37 7.99
N LEU A 363 24.61 19.33 8.41
CA LEU A 363 23.25 19.39 8.90
C LEU A 363 23.20 18.94 10.34
N ARG A 364 22.48 19.70 11.16
CA ARG A 364 22.19 19.37 12.55
C ARG A 364 20.84 18.72 12.63
N LEU A 365 20.80 17.49 13.12
CA LEU A 365 19.56 16.79 13.33
C LEU A 365 18.92 17.30 14.63
N ARG A 366 17.63 17.64 14.61
CA ARG A 366 16.94 18.21 15.77
C ARG A 366 16.80 17.15 16.88
N GLU A 367 17.25 17.49 18.09
CA GLU A 367 17.19 16.59 19.25
C GLU A 367 15.87 16.63 20.04
N VAL A 368 15.66 15.58 20.84
CA VAL A 368 14.50 15.42 21.74
C VAL A 368 14.81 15.81 23.19
N ASN A 369 16.06 15.78 23.69
CA ASN A 369 16.32 15.85 25.14
C ASN A 369 17.61 16.57 25.60
N GLY A 370 18.15 17.53 24.84
CA GLY A 370 19.28 18.35 25.31
C GLY A 370 20.61 17.60 25.47
N GLY A 371 20.83 16.57 24.65
CA GLY A 371 22.14 15.97 24.41
C GLY A 371 22.95 16.71 23.33
N ASP A 372 24.04 16.11 22.88
CA ASP A 372 24.95 16.71 21.90
C ASP A 372 24.29 16.82 20.51
N GLU A 373 24.19 18.05 19.98
CA GLU A 373 23.70 18.32 18.63
C GLU A 373 24.39 17.41 17.61
N CYS A 374 23.65 16.47 17.04
CA CYS A 374 24.25 15.59 16.07
C CYS A 374 24.42 16.28 14.71
N VAL A 375 25.67 16.37 14.27
CA VAL A 375 26.05 16.85 12.96
C VAL A 375 26.22 15.68 11.99
N VAL A 376 25.66 15.82 10.80
CA VAL A 376 25.86 14.88 9.70
C VAL A 376 26.18 15.63 8.42
N VAL A 377 26.95 15.01 7.53
CA VAL A 377 27.44 15.68 6.31
C VAL A 377 26.62 15.24 5.10
N VAL A 378 26.21 16.20 4.29
CA VAL A 378 25.46 15.97 3.06
C VAL A 378 26.39 15.42 1.98
N SER A 379 26.11 14.20 1.52
CA SER A 379 26.91 13.54 0.47
C SER A 379 26.56 13.97 -0.95
N LYS A 380 25.45 14.69 -1.14
CA LYS A 380 24.96 15.12 -2.45
C LYS A 380 24.14 16.38 -2.30
N ALA A 381 24.43 17.38 -3.12
CA ALA A 381 23.70 18.63 -3.10
C ALA A 381 22.19 18.41 -3.26
N CYS A 382 21.38 19.16 -2.50
CA CYS A 382 19.94 19.07 -2.54
C CYS A 382 19.28 20.41 -2.24
N ARG A 383 18.08 20.60 -2.78
CA ARG A 383 17.25 21.76 -2.50
C ARG A 383 16.17 21.35 -1.52
N CYS A 384 16.16 21.97 -0.35
CA CYS A 384 15.23 21.63 0.73
C CYS A 384 14.27 22.78 1.02
N ARG A 385 13.04 22.43 1.38
CA ARG A 385 12.06 23.39 1.90
C ARG A 385 12.55 23.94 3.23
N ALA A 386 12.43 25.24 3.45
CA ALA A 386 13.05 25.92 4.56
C ALA A 386 12.16 26.95 5.26
N LEU A 387 12.42 27.14 6.54
CA LEU A 387 11.90 28.20 7.40
C LEU A 387 13.09 28.93 8.04
N TYR A 388 13.29 30.18 7.62
CA TYR A 388 14.33 31.05 8.14
C TYR A 388 13.78 31.96 9.24
N ASP A 389 14.46 31.96 10.38
CA ASP A 389 14.26 32.92 11.45
C ASP A 389 15.51 33.82 11.55
N PRO A 390 15.41 35.12 11.20
CA PRO A 390 16.50 36.09 11.32
C PRO A 390 17.07 36.23 12.73
N THR A 391 16.37 35.76 13.76
CA THR A 391 16.83 35.82 15.15
C THR A 391 17.68 34.62 15.57
N GLU A 392 17.62 33.50 14.84
CA GLU A 392 18.47 32.31 15.06
C GLU A 392 19.86 32.41 14.38
N GLY A 393 20.24 33.61 13.91
CA GLY A 393 21.55 33.86 13.29
C GLY A 393 21.68 33.20 11.92
N GLU A 394 22.74 32.42 11.73
CA GLU A 394 23.03 31.73 10.46
C GLU A 394 22.30 30.38 10.32
N LEU A 395 21.48 29.95 11.28
CA LEU A 395 20.79 28.67 11.20
C LEU A 395 19.42 28.80 10.52
N VAL A 396 19.10 27.81 9.68
CA VAL A 396 17.82 27.72 8.98
C VAL A 396 17.20 26.34 9.18
N ASN A 397 15.90 26.29 9.48
CA ASN A 397 15.19 25.03 9.64
C ASN A 397 14.83 24.48 8.25
N VAL A 398 15.27 23.27 7.92
CA VAL A 398 15.10 22.64 6.61
C VAL A 398 14.39 21.30 6.74
N ILE A 399 13.58 20.94 5.75
CA ILE A 399 12.97 19.61 5.63
C ILE A 399 13.83 18.78 4.70
N VAL A 400 14.44 17.72 5.22
CA VAL A 400 15.31 16.83 4.47
C VAL A 400 14.58 15.51 4.25
N PRO A 401 14.33 15.10 2.99
CA PRO A 401 13.59 13.88 2.71
C PRO A 401 14.24 12.65 3.34
N GLY A 402 13.47 11.89 4.13
CA GLY A 402 13.96 10.73 4.89
C GLY A 402 14.53 11.06 6.26
N TYR A 403 14.82 12.31 6.58
CA TYR A 403 15.38 12.71 7.88
C TYR A 403 14.48 13.67 8.66
N GLY A 404 13.44 14.21 8.03
CA GLY A 404 12.48 15.12 8.66
C GLY A 404 13.04 16.53 8.83
N ALA A 405 12.73 17.18 9.96
CA ALA A 405 13.19 18.54 10.25
C ALA A 405 14.65 18.54 10.76
N CYS A 406 15.51 19.28 10.06
CA CYS A 406 16.93 19.48 10.38
C CYS A 406 17.24 20.99 10.45
N LYS A 407 18.41 21.35 10.98
CA LYS A 407 18.96 22.70 10.86
C LYS A 407 20.17 22.69 9.93
N ALA A 408 20.24 23.66 9.03
CA ALA A 408 21.41 23.88 8.18
C ALA A 408 22.06 25.21 8.56
N LYS A 409 23.39 25.29 8.43
CA LYS A 409 24.10 26.57 8.57
C LYS A 409 24.16 27.27 7.22
N LEU A 410 23.67 28.51 7.18
CA LEU A 410 23.85 29.45 6.08
C LEU A 410 25.30 29.91 6.08
N GLY A 411 25.91 30.00 4.90
CA GLY A 411 27.31 30.36 4.75
C GLY A 411 27.60 30.81 3.31
N ALA A 412 28.87 30.94 2.95
CA ALA A 412 29.27 31.41 1.62
C ALA A 412 28.71 30.58 0.45
N SER A 413 28.33 29.33 0.72
CA SER A 413 27.94 28.32 -0.26
C SER A 413 26.45 27.91 -0.23
N SER A 414 25.74 28.12 0.87
CA SER A 414 24.33 27.74 1.04
C SER A 414 23.47 28.99 1.14
N ARG A 415 22.59 29.23 0.16
CA ARG A 415 21.77 30.45 0.07
C ARG A 415 20.30 30.16 0.33
N PHE A 416 19.69 30.95 1.23
CA PHE A 416 18.24 30.97 1.40
C PHE A 416 17.58 31.80 0.31
N THR A 417 16.56 31.23 -0.32
CA THR A 417 15.71 31.89 -1.32
C THR A 417 14.28 31.96 -0.75
N PRO A 418 13.79 33.15 -0.37
CA PRO A 418 12.44 33.30 0.16
C PRO A 418 11.38 33.02 -0.92
N ASP A 419 10.20 32.61 -0.49
CA ASP A 419 9.07 32.48 -1.39
C ASP A 419 8.65 33.83 -2.00
N CYS A 420 8.16 33.75 -3.23
CA CYS A 420 7.44 34.87 -3.82
C CYS A 420 6.12 35.07 -3.06
N ARG A 421 5.69 36.33 -2.87
CA ARG A 421 4.41 36.69 -2.19
C ARG A 421 3.15 36.08 -2.84
N LYS A 422 3.27 35.45 -4.01
CA LYS A 422 2.19 34.79 -4.77
C LYS A 422 2.52 33.32 -5.07
N SER A 423 3.35 32.67 -4.27
CA SER A 423 3.70 31.26 -4.48
C SER A 423 2.45 30.38 -4.40
N ASN A 424 1.97 29.91 -5.56
CA ASN A 424 0.97 28.86 -5.66
C ASN A 424 1.73 27.54 -5.76
N PHE A 425 1.82 26.82 -4.65
CA PHE A 425 2.38 25.47 -4.68
C PHE A 425 1.38 24.52 -5.35
N PRO A 426 1.84 23.62 -6.23
CA PRO A 426 1.01 22.54 -6.71
C PRO A 426 0.52 21.74 -5.50
N ARG A 427 -0.80 21.58 -5.39
CA ARG A 427 -1.43 20.83 -4.31
C ARG A 427 -1.83 19.49 -4.84
N LYS A 428 -1.23 18.44 -4.30
CA LYS A 428 -1.75 17.09 -4.47
C LYS A 428 -2.99 16.94 -3.61
N ARG A 429 -3.88 16.06 -4.02
CA ARG A 429 -5.09 15.75 -3.28
C ARG A 429 -5.25 14.25 -3.22
N LEU A 430 -5.88 13.78 -2.15
CA LEU A 430 -6.11 12.37 -1.94
C LEU A 430 -7.28 11.91 -2.81
N THR A 431 -6.99 11.08 -3.83
CA THR A 431 -7.91 10.65 -4.90
C THR A 431 -8.33 9.18 -4.79
N GLY A 432 -7.68 8.37 -3.94
CA GLY A 432 -7.98 6.94 -3.82
C GLY A 432 -8.78 6.60 -2.55
N SER A 433 -8.14 5.99 -1.57
CA SER A 433 -8.75 5.53 -0.32
C SER A 433 -8.20 6.25 0.91
N PHE A 434 -9.09 6.55 1.85
CA PHE A 434 -8.73 7.12 3.14
C PHE A 434 -9.40 6.35 4.26
N ALA A 435 -8.63 5.90 5.24
CA ALA A 435 -9.13 5.19 6.40
C ALA A 435 -8.73 5.91 7.69
N ILE A 436 -9.71 6.19 8.56
CA ILE A 436 -9.51 6.73 9.91
C ILE A 436 -10.02 5.69 10.91
N ARG A 437 -9.11 5.11 11.70
CA ARG A 437 -9.45 4.03 12.64
C ARG A 437 -9.12 4.39 14.08
N ASN A 438 -10.12 4.21 14.95
CA ASN A 438 -9.97 4.39 16.39
C ASN A 438 -9.43 5.77 16.81
N THR A 439 -9.64 6.79 15.98
CA THR A 439 -9.28 8.19 16.25
C THR A 439 -10.45 8.88 16.95
N THR A 440 -10.15 9.69 17.97
CA THR A 440 -11.11 10.58 18.62
C THR A 440 -11.26 11.84 17.78
N ILE A 441 -12.49 12.21 17.44
CA ILE A 441 -12.77 13.41 16.62
C ILE A 441 -13.47 14.42 17.53
N GLU A 442 -12.92 15.63 17.66
CA GLU A 442 -13.46 16.68 18.54
C GLU A 442 -14.92 17.01 18.20
N SER A 443 -15.25 17.09 16.91
CA SER A 443 -16.62 17.26 16.43
C SER A 443 -16.79 16.78 14.98
N PRO A 444 -18.01 16.43 14.54
CA PRO A 444 -18.26 16.07 13.14
C PRO A 444 -17.82 17.15 12.14
N ALA A 445 -17.92 18.43 12.52
CA ALA A 445 -17.46 19.54 11.68
C ALA A 445 -15.96 19.48 11.40
N VAL A 446 -15.15 19.11 12.40
CA VAL A 446 -13.69 18.97 12.25
C VAL A 446 -13.34 17.86 11.24
N LEU A 447 -14.08 16.76 11.23
CA LEU A 447 -13.89 15.70 10.21
C LEU A 447 -14.24 16.22 8.81
N MET A 448 -15.36 16.94 8.67
CA MET A 448 -15.77 17.50 7.38
C MET A 448 -14.78 18.52 6.86
N ASP A 449 -14.26 19.39 7.73
CA ASP A 449 -13.22 20.37 7.39
C ASP A 449 -11.96 19.67 6.89
N LEU A 450 -11.51 18.59 7.55
CA LEU A 450 -10.37 17.79 7.09
C LEU A 450 -10.62 17.23 5.68
N LEU A 451 -11.74 16.54 5.49
CA LEU A 451 -12.07 15.90 4.22
C LEU A 451 -12.15 16.93 3.09
N ALA A 452 -12.82 18.05 3.31
CA ALA A 452 -12.93 19.12 2.32
C ALA A 452 -11.57 19.75 1.95
N LEU A 453 -10.62 19.78 2.89
CA LEU A 453 -9.29 20.34 2.64
C LEU A 453 -8.38 19.41 1.81
N VAL A 454 -8.44 18.10 2.05
CA VAL A 454 -7.39 17.17 1.57
C VAL A 454 -7.90 16.17 0.52
N THR A 455 -9.22 15.99 0.43
CA THR A 455 -9.83 14.99 -0.44
C THR A 455 -10.52 15.68 -1.62
N SER A 456 -10.03 15.45 -2.84
CA SER A 456 -10.85 15.69 -4.02
C SER A 456 -10.58 14.58 -5.01
N GLY A 457 -11.63 13.91 -5.45
CA GLY A 457 -11.49 12.66 -6.16
C GLY A 457 -11.50 11.42 -5.28
N LEU A 458 -11.52 11.54 -3.94
CA LEU A 458 -11.53 10.38 -3.03
C LEU A 458 -12.67 9.42 -3.37
N ARG A 459 -12.32 8.14 -3.56
CA ARG A 459 -13.24 7.09 -4.02
C ARG A 459 -13.73 6.19 -2.89
N SER A 460 -12.90 5.94 -1.88
CA SER A 460 -13.23 5.05 -0.77
C SER A 460 -12.88 5.69 0.57
N LEU A 461 -13.81 5.63 1.52
CA LEU A 461 -13.66 6.21 2.85
C LEU A 461 -14.05 5.19 3.92
N LEU A 462 -13.13 4.90 4.83
CA LEU A 462 -13.37 4.06 6.01
C LEU A 462 -13.28 4.91 7.27
N LEU A 463 -14.34 4.94 8.06
CA LEU A 463 -14.40 5.66 9.34
C LEU A 463 -14.72 4.72 10.48
N ARG A 464 -13.86 4.64 11.49
CA ARG A 464 -14.12 3.87 12.71
C ARG A 464 -13.86 4.73 13.93
N ALA A 465 -14.93 5.13 14.61
CA ALA A 465 -14.84 5.93 15.83
C ALA A 465 -14.70 5.05 17.08
N ARG A 466 -14.00 5.56 18.10
CA ARG A 466 -13.97 4.94 19.44
C ARG A 466 -15.31 5.07 20.17
N THR A 467 -16.00 6.18 19.96
CA THR A 467 -17.30 6.48 20.57
C THR A 467 -18.35 6.74 19.49
N PRO A 468 -19.63 6.43 19.75
CA PRO A 468 -20.72 6.75 18.83
C PRO A 468 -20.68 8.23 18.42
N THR A 469 -20.52 8.49 17.12
CA THR A 469 -20.39 9.84 16.56
C THR A 469 -21.42 10.04 15.46
N GLN A 470 -21.94 11.25 15.28
CA GLN A 470 -22.88 11.53 14.20
C GLN A 470 -22.14 11.87 12.89
N LEU A 471 -22.59 11.30 11.78
CA LEU A 471 -22.13 11.56 10.42
C LEU A 471 -23.29 12.12 9.60
N ASP A 472 -23.13 13.31 9.06
CA ASP A 472 -24.09 13.92 8.15
C ASP A 472 -23.70 13.63 6.70
N LEU A 473 -24.51 12.84 5.99
CA LEU A 473 -24.22 12.48 4.59
C LEU A 473 -24.34 13.69 3.65
N SER A 474 -25.15 14.69 4.00
CA SER A 474 -25.27 15.91 3.20
C SER A 474 -24.00 16.75 3.25
N LEU A 475 -23.31 16.78 4.40
CA LEU A 475 -22.01 17.44 4.50
C LEU A 475 -20.90 16.59 3.87
N LEU A 476 -20.99 15.26 4.02
CA LEU A 476 -20.00 14.35 3.47
C LEU A 476 -19.97 14.39 1.94
N CYS A 477 -21.13 14.48 1.27
CA CYS A 477 -21.16 14.55 -0.19
C CYS A 477 -20.60 15.88 -0.74
N ILE A 478 -20.66 16.96 0.04
CA ILE A 478 -20.01 18.24 -0.28
C ILE A 478 -18.49 18.12 -0.12
N ALA A 479 -18.04 17.50 0.98
CA ALA A 479 -16.61 17.31 1.25
C ALA A 479 -15.95 16.30 0.31
N CYS A 480 -16.66 15.23 -0.07
CA CYS A 480 -16.17 14.12 -0.90
C CYS A 480 -17.17 13.83 -2.05
N PRO A 481 -17.23 14.70 -3.08
CA PRO A 481 -18.22 14.58 -4.15
C PRO A 481 -18.04 13.37 -5.06
N ASP A 482 -16.84 12.79 -5.12
CA ASP A 482 -16.49 11.65 -5.98
C ASP A 482 -16.55 10.29 -5.25
N LEU A 483 -16.99 10.27 -3.99
CA LEU A 483 -16.98 9.08 -3.14
C LEU A 483 -17.90 7.99 -3.70
N GLN A 484 -17.35 6.78 -3.85
CA GLN A 484 -18.06 5.59 -4.37
C GLN A 484 -18.31 4.55 -3.28
N GLU A 485 -17.45 4.49 -2.27
CA GLU A 485 -17.51 3.53 -1.18
C GLU A 485 -17.39 4.23 0.17
N LEU A 486 -18.31 3.93 1.08
CA LEU A 486 -18.32 4.42 2.44
C LEU A 486 -18.47 3.25 3.40
N PHE A 487 -17.47 3.03 4.24
CA PHE A 487 -17.56 2.12 5.37
C PHE A 487 -17.51 2.92 6.67
N THR A 488 -18.46 2.70 7.57
CA THR A 488 -18.43 3.31 8.90
C THR A 488 -18.63 2.29 10.00
N ARG A 489 -18.00 2.54 11.15
CA ARG A 489 -18.19 1.78 12.38
C ARG A 489 -18.32 2.71 13.57
N ASN A 490 -19.37 2.50 14.38
CA ASN A 490 -19.76 3.40 15.48
C ASN A 490 -20.13 4.82 15.01
N PHE A 491 -20.66 4.96 13.79
CA PHE A 491 -21.22 6.22 13.31
C PHE A 491 -22.74 6.11 13.16
N ASN A 492 -23.44 7.09 13.71
CA ASN A 492 -24.86 7.29 13.50
C ASN A 492 -25.06 8.23 12.33
N VAL A 493 -25.95 7.86 11.42
CA VAL A 493 -26.11 8.55 10.15
C VAL A 493 -27.31 9.48 10.22
N LYS A 494 -27.15 10.70 9.68
CA LYS A 494 -28.21 11.67 9.50
C LYS A 494 -28.13 12.25 8.08
N VAL A 495 -29.27 12.64 7.54
CA VAL A 495 -29.35 13.45 6.31
C VAL A 495 -30.07 14.74 6.66
N ALA A 496 -29.33 15.81 6.95
CA ALA A 496 -29.94 17.04 7.48
C ALA A 496 -30.66 17.88 6.40
N VAL A 497 -30.15 17.90 5.17
CA VAL A 497 -30.68 18.70 4.05
C VAL A 497 -30.54 17.91 2.75
N GLN A 498 -31.64 17.76 2.00
CA GLN A 498 -31.57 17.25 0.63
C GLN A 498 -31.09 18.40 -0.27
N ASP A 499 -29.79 18.41 -0.56
CA ASP A 499 -29.13 19.38 -1.43
C ASP A 499 -28.85 18.78 -2.82
N GLU A 500 -28.63 19.63 -3.84
CA GLU A 500 -28.24 19.21 -5.19
C GLU A 500 -27.01 18.30 -5.18
N SER A 501 -26.08 18.53 -4.25
CA SER A 501 -24.86 17.74 -4.06
C SER A 501 -25.18 16.26 -3.79
N LEU A 502 -26.13 15.98 -2.89
CA LEU A 502 -26.60 14.63 -2.62
C LEU A 502 -27.30 14.01 -3.83
N GLY A 503 -27.98 14.85 -4.63
CA GLY A 503 -28.60 14.46 -5.90
C GLY A 503 -27.60 13.98 -6.95
N ARG A 504 -26.33 14.38 -6.89
CA ARG A 504 -25.27 14.03 -7.86
C ARG A 504 -24.24 13.02 -7.34
N TRP A 505 -24.32 12.65 -6.07
CA TRP A 505 -23.31 11.84 -5.39
C TRP A 505 -23.21 10.41 -5.98
N PRO A 506 -22.02 9.96 -6.43
CA PRO A 506 -21.80 8.70 -7.16
C PRO A 506 -21.64 7.47 -6.25
N ILE A 507 -22.18 7.50 -5.03
CA ILE A 507 -21.99 6.44 -4.04
C ILE A 507 -22.63 5.12 -4.52
N LYS A 508 -21.87 4.03 -4.47
CA LYS A 508 -22.26 2.69 -4.93
C LYS A 508 -22.36 1.68 -3.80
N ARG A 509 -21.52 1.82 -2.76
CA ARG A 509 -21.47 0.92 -1.61
C ARG A 509 -21.45 1.72 -0.30
N ILE A 510 -22.33 1.34 0.61
CA ILE A 510 -22.40 1.89 1.96
C ILE A 510 -22.51 0.74 2.97
N ASP A 511 -21.56 0.69 3.90
CA ASP A 511 -21.53 -0.29 4.98
C ASP A 511 -21.52 0.44 6.32
N PHE A 512 -22.60 0.29 7.09
CA PHE A 512 -22.75 0.86 8.44
C PHE A 512 -22.69 -0.26 9.48
N MET A 513 -21.64 -0.26 10.29
CA MET A 513 -21.40 -1.24 11.34
C MET A 513 -21.58 -0.61 12.73
N ASP A 514 -22.20 -1.34 13.65
CA ASP A 514 -22.45 -0.88 15.01
C ASP A 514 -23.21 0.48 15.05
N CYS A 515 -24.14 0.72 14.11
CA CYS A 515 -24.93 1.96 14.04
C CYS A 515 -26.16 1.88 14.97
N THR A 516 -26.40 2.88 15.81
CA THR A 516 -27.54 2.93 16.74
C THR A 516 -28.62 3.95 16.34
N GLY A 517 -28.38 4.71 15.27
CA GLY A 517 -29.26 5.79 14.81
C GLY A 517 -30.50 5.28 14.06
N THR A 518 -31.46 6.19 13.85
CA THR A 518 -32.65 5.92 13.04
C THR A 518 -32.28 5.81 11.56
N LEU A 519 -32.81 4.81 10.85
CA LEU A 519 -32.56 4.61 9.41
C LEU A 519 -33.54 5.38 8.50
N ALA A 520 -34.52 6.09 9.09
CA ALA A 520 -35.58 6.78 8.36
C ALA A 520 -35.08 7.78 7.31
N ASP A 521 -34.02 8.52 7.63
CA ASP A 521 -33.39 9.48 6.70
C ASP A 521 -32.87 8.78 5.44
N LEU A 522 -32.21 7.63 5.61
CA LEU A 522 -31.66 6.84 4.52
C LEU A 522 -32.77 6.21 3.66
N THR A 523 -33.80 5.68 4.31
CA THR A 523 -34.99 5.14 3.62
C THR A 523 -35.68 6.22 2.79
N SER A 524 -35.82 7.43 3.33
CA SER A 524 -36.35 8.59 2.60
C SER A 524 -35.51 8.91 1.35
N CYS A 525 -34.18 8.85 1.45
CA CYS A 525 -33.31 9.02 0.29
C CYS A 525 -33.53 7.94 -0.78
N LEU A 526 -33.68 6.66 -0.41
CA LEU A 526 -33.88 5.56 -1.37
C LEU A 526 -35.25 5.57 -2.07
N ARG A 527 -36.27 6.11 -1.40
CA ARG A 527 -37.58 6.36 -2.01
C ARG A 527 -37.53 7.45 -3.08
N ASN A 528 -36.68 8.46 -2.90
CA ASN A 528 -36.60 9.58 -3.82
C ASN A 528 -35.75 9.22 -5.06
N LYS A 529 -36.40 8.69 -6.11
CA LYS A 529 -35.75 8.30 -7.38
C LYS A 529 -35.09 9.47 -8.15
N SER A 530 -35.31 10.72 -7.75
CA SER A 530 -34.58 11.88 -8.30
C SER A 530 -33.13 11.95 -7.80
N LEU A 531 -32.81 11.34 -6.66
CA LEU A 531 -31.45 11.26 -6.13
C LEU A 531 -30.65 10.19 -6.88
N ARG A 532 -29.41 10.51 -7.24
CA ARG A 532 -28.49 9.54 -7.83
C ARG A 532 -28.19 8.37 -6.89
N LEU A 533 -28.09 8.62 -5.59
CA LEU A 533 -27.97 7.58 -4.56
C LEU A 533 -29.07 6.53 -4.69
N ALA A 534 -30.34 6.93 -4.88
CA ALA A 534 -31.46 6.01 -5.07
C ALA A 534 -31.43 5.23 -6.40
N ARG A 535 -30.62 5.65 -7.37
CA ARG A 535 -30.47 5.02 -8.69
C ARG A 535 -29.20 4.18 -8.81
N GLU A 536 -28.14 4.52 -8.07
CA GLU A 536 -26.81 3.94 -8.27
C GLU A 536 -26.26 3.20 -7.05
N LEU A 537 -26.86 3.34 -5.86
CA LEU A 537 -26.44 2.57 -4.69
C LEU A 537 -26.77 1.09 -4.89
N VAL A 538 -25.72 0.30 -5.12
CA VAL A 538 -25.76 -1.15 -5.41
C VAL A 538 -25.75 -1.97 -4.14
N HIS A 539 -24.99 -1.55 -3.13
CA HIS A 539 -24.83 -2.30 -1.89
C HIS A 539 -25.06 -1.38 -0.69
N LEU A 540 -25.98 -1.80 0.19
CA LEU A 540 -26.22 -1.17 1.47
C LEU A 540 -26.27 -2.24 2.56
N GLN A 541 -25.29 -2.19 3.46
CA GLN A 541 -25.29 -3.05 4.63
C GLN A 541 -25.41 -2.21 5.90
N VAL A 542 -26.33 -2.62 6.78
CA VAL A 542 -26.54 -1.99 8.08
C VAL A 542 -26.54 -3.07 9.16
N ARG A 543 -25.60 -2.98 10.10
CA ARG A 543 -25.49 -3.89 11.24
C ARG A 543 -25.58 -3.09 12.55
N PRO A 544 -26.51 -3.40 13.46
CA PRO A 544 -26.54 -2.81 14.78
C PRO A 544 -25.41 -3.38 15.65
N PRO A 545 -25.10 -2.75 16.80
CA PRO A 545 -24.18 -3.33 17.76
C PRO A 545 -24.67 -4.71 18.23
N ARG A 546 -23.75 -5.64 18.53
CA ARG A 546 -23.99 -7.07 18.89
C ARG A 546 -25.05 -7.36 19.97
N ARG A 547 -25.63 -6.35 20.63
CA ARG A 547 -26.63 -6.48 21.71
C ARG A 547 -27.92 -5.69 21.45
N LEU A 548 -28.04 -5.06 20.29
CA LEU A 548 -29.20 -4.27 19.89
C LEU A 548 -29.74 -4.85 18.59
N THR A 549 -31.06 -4.91 18.47
CA THR A 549 -31.74 -5.13 17.21
C THR A 549 -32.31 -3.81 16.75
N TYR A 550 -32.39 -3.60 15.43
CA TYR A 550 -33.18 -2.50 14.92
C TYR A 550 -34.66 -2.74 15.20
N ASP A 551 -35.43 -1.66 15.20
CA ASP A 551 -36.88 -1.78 15.11
C ASP A 551 -37.24 -2.53 13.82
N ASP A 552 -38.00 -3.61 13.97
CA ASP A 552 -38.41 -4.49 12.87
C ASP A 552 -39.10 -3.70 11.76
N ALA A 553 -39.83 -2.63 12.11
CA ALA A 553 -40.50 -1.77 11.13
C ALA A 553 -39.49 -0.99 10.27
N ALA A 554 -38.48 -0.36 10.87
CA ALA A 554 -37.47 0.40 10.15
C ALA A 554 -36.54 -0.50 9.32
N ALA A 555 -36.18 -1.67 9.85
CA ALA A 555 -35.40 -2.66 9.10
C ALA A 555 -36.20 -3.20 7.90
N SER A 556 -37.49 -3.53 8.10
CA SER A 556 -38.37 -3.98 7.01
C SER A 556 -38.54 -2.93 5.92
N GLU A 557 -38.65 -1.66 6.30
CA GLU A 557 -38.78 -0.54 5.35
C GLU A 557 -37.53 -0.38 4.48
N LEU A 558 -36.34 -0.57 5.05
CA LEU A 558 -35.08 -0.52 4.30
C LEU A 558 -34.91 -1.76 3.42
N MET A 559 -35.22 -2.95 3.95
CA MET A 559 -35.19 -4.23 3.24
C MET A 559 -36.20 -4.29 2.08
N ALA A 560 -37.26 -3.48 2.09
CA ALA A 560 -38.18 -3.37 0.96
C ALA A 560 -37.50 -2.87 -0.34
N HIS A 561 -36.31 -2.28 -0.23
CA HIS A 561 -35.49 -1.87 -1.36
C HIS A 561 -34.49 -2.94 -1.84
N ASP A 562 -34.43 -4.11 -1.18
CA ASP A 562 -33.61 -5.24 -1.61
C ASP A 562 -34.13 -5.83 -2.93
N GLY A 563 -33.23 -6.20 -3.83
CA GLY A 563 -33.57 -6.70 -5.16
C GLY A 563 -34.10 -5.65 -6.13
N GLU A 564 -34.21 -4.37 -5.74
CA GLU A 564 -34.64 -3.30 -6.65
C GLU A 564 -33.73 -3.22 -7.88
N ILE A 565 -34.35 -3.20 -9.06
CA ILE A 565 -33.67 -3.06 -10.33
C ILE A 565 -33.17 -1.63 -10.49
N LEU A 566 -31.85 -1.47 -10.62
CA LEU A 566 -31.20 -0.18 -10.82
C LEU A 566 -31.08 0.14 -12.31
N PRO A 567 -31.23 1.42 -12.71
CA PRO A 567 -30.94 1.88 -14.07
C PRO A 567 -29.44 1.79 -14.43
N VAL A 568 -28.58 1.44 -13.47
CA VAL A 568 -27.16 1.15 -13.70
C VAL A 568 -27.04 -0.22 -14.33
N THR A 569 -26.69 -0.25 -15.62
CA THR A 569 -26.18 -1.47 -16.27
C THR A 569 -24.92 -1.90 -15.53
N LYS A 570 -24.84 -3.18 -15.09
CA LYS A 570 -23.59 -3.81 -14.65
C LYS A 570 -22.46 -3.43 -15.60
N ASP A 571 -21.24 -3.37 -15.09
CA ASP A 571 -20.02 -3.09 -15.87
C ASP A 571 -20.16 -3.70 -17.25
N LYS A 572 -20.34 -2.81 -18.23
CA LYS A 572 -20.50 -3.17 -19.63
C LYS A 572 -19.43 -4.22 -19.93
N LEU A 573 -19.83 -5.36 -20.54
CA LEU A 573 -18.91 -6.39 -21.02
C LEU A 573 -17.59 -5.74 -21.48
N PRO A 574 -16.42 -6.22 -21.02
CA PRO A 574 -15.13 -5.63 -21.39
C PRO A 574 -15.07 -5.37 -22.90
N ALA A 575 -14.40 -4.29 -23.32
CA ALA A 575 -14.36 -3.91 -24.74
C ALA A 575 -13.93 -5.08 -25.65
N GLN A 576 -13.08 -5.96 -25.13
CA GLN A 576 -12.65 -7.21 -25.78
C GLN A 576 -13.79 -8.23 -25.93
N SER A 577 -14.61 -8.44 -24.89
CA SER A 577 -15.79 -9.31 -24.96
C SER A 577 -16.85 -8.76 -25.93
N LYS A 578 -17.01 -7.43 -25.98
CA LYS A 578 -17.87 -6.77 -26.98
C LYS A 578 -17.29 -6.87 -28.38
N ALA A 579 -15.98 -6.71 -28.56
CA ALA A 579 -15.31 -6.80 -29.85
C ALA A 579 -15.33 -8.24 -30.39
N ALA A 580 -15.15 -9.25 -29.52
CA ALA A 580 -15.33 -10.65 -29.88
C ALA A 580 -16.78 -10.94 -30.28
N MET A 581 -17.75 -10.39 -29.54
CA MET A 581 -19.17 -10.50 -29.90
C MET A 581 -19.47 -9.82 -31.26
N ILE A 582 -18.95 -8.61 -31.48
CA ILE A 582 -19.11 -7.89 -32.74
C ILE A 582 -18.41 -8.63 -33.88
N SER A 583 -17.21 -9.18 -33.70
CA SER A 583 -16.49 -9.89 -34.77
C SER A 583 -17.18 -11.19 -35.20
N VAL A 584 -17.84 -11.88 -34.26
CA VAL A 584 -18.71 -13.03 -34.55
C VAL A 584 -19.96 -12.60 -35.35
N VAL A 585 -20.44 -11.37 -35.16
CA VAL A 585 -21.64 -10.82 -35.81
C VAL A 585 -21.32 -10.13 -37.16
N THR A 586 -20.18 -9.46 -37.30
CA THR A 586 -19.81 -8.63 -38.47
C THR A 586 -18.89 -9.32 -39.48
N SER A 587 -18.45 -10.56 -39.22
CA SER A 587 -17.78 -11.41 -40.20
C SER A 587 -18.75 -11.80 -41.33
N THR A 588 -18.94 -10.88 -42.27
CA THR A 588 -19.69 -11.06 -43.52
C THR A 588 -18.80 -11.68 -44.59
N CYS A 589 -18.27 -12.88 -44.35
CA CYS A 589 -17.62 -13.66 -45.40
C CYS A 589 -18.39 -14.97 -45.60
N GLU A 590 -18.84 -15.21 -46.83
CA GLU A 590 -19.93 -16.11 -47.23
C GLU A 590 -19.68 -17.62 -47.08
N ALA A 591 -18.69 -18.05 -46.29
CA ALA A 591 -18.40 -19.48 -46.13
C ALA A 591 -18.36 -19.87 -44.64
N LEU A 592 -19.37 -20.65 -44.23
CA LEU A 592 -19.48 -21.38 -42.95
C LEU A 592 -19.64 -20.50 -41.69
N ARG A 593 -20.89 -20.08 -41.40
CA ARG A 593 -21.23 -19.18 -40.29
C ARG A 593 -20.96 -19.82 -38.89
N PRO A 594 -20.13 -19.21 -38.03
CA PRO A 594 -20.08 -19.51 -36.60
C PRO A 594 -21.38 -19.11 -35.88
N ILE A 595 -22.09 -18.10 -36.38
CA ILE A 595 -23.37 -17.64 -35.83
C ILE A 595 -24.46 -18.72 -35.88
N HIS A 596 -24.39 -19.64 -36.84
CA HIS A 596 -25.30 -20.79 -36.95
C HIS A 596 -24.94 -21.95 -36.01
N ARG A 597 -23.79 -21.87 -35.32
CA ARG A 597 -23.37 -22.81 -34.26
C ARG A 597 -23.62 -22.27 -32.86
N LEU A 598 -23.96 -20.99 -32.71
CA LEU A 598 -24.48 -20.47 -31.47
C LEU A 598 -25.95 -20.87 -31.40
N ASP A 599 -26.20 -21.97 -30.69
CA ASP A 599 -27.55 -22.40 -30.32
C ASP A 599 -28.32 -21.21 -29.72
N ALA A 600 -29.62 -21.12 -30.05
CA ALA A 600 -30.56 -20.17 -29.45
C ALA A 600 -30.44 -20.16 -27.92
N TYR A 601 -30.11 -21.29 -27.30
CA TYR A 601 -29.79 -21.38 -25.89
C TYR A 601 -28.59 -20.52 -25.47
N ILE A 602 -27.44 -20.60 -26.16
CA ILE A 602 -26.25 -19.80 -25.84
C ILE A 602 -26.52 -18.30 -26.10
N LEU A 603 -27.19 -17.96 -27.21
CA LEU A 603 -27.60 -16.58 -27.46
C LEU A 603 -28.55 -16.08 -26.36
N SER A 604 -29.49 -16.90 -25.91
CA SER A 604 -30.39 -16.56 -24.82
C SER A 604 -29.64 -16.35 -23.51
N LEU A 605 -28.63 -17.18 -23.18
CA LEU A 605 -27.80 -16.99 -21.99
C LEU A 605 -26.98 -15.70 -22.07
N VAL A 606 -26.42 -15.38 -23.24
CA VAL A 606 -25.68 -14.14 -23.46
C VAL A 606 -26.59 -12.93 -23.37
N PHE A 607 -27.80 -12.98 -23.95
CA PHE A 607 -28.76 -11.90 -23.84
C PHE A 607 -29.29 -11.75 -22.42
N VAL A 608 -29.62 -12.85 -21.73
CA VAL A 608 -30.02 -12.83 -20.31
C VAL A 608 -28.91 -12.26 -19.44
N PHE A 609 -27.66 -12.65 -19.67
CA PHE A 609 -26.51 -12.11 -18.96
C PHE A 609 -26.30 -10.62 -19.25
N ALA A 610 -26.35 -10.21 -20.52
CA ALA A 610 -26.22 -8.82 -20.95
C ALA A 610 -27.42 -7.94 -20.55
N SER A 611 -28.59 -8.55 -20.34
CA SER A 611 -29.84 -7.89 -19.93
C SER A 611 -30.12 -8.02 -18.44
N THR A 612 -29.23 -8.62 -17.64
CA THR A 612 -29.42 -8.69 -16.19
C THR A 612 -29.11 -7.31 -15.63
N PRO A 613 -30.12 -6.53 -15.21
CA PRO A 613 -29.86 -5.21 -14.68
C PRO A 613 -29.14 -5.34 -13.32
N GLY A 614 -28.40 -4.29 -12.93
CA GLY A 614 -27.88 -4.24 -11.57
C GLY A 614 -29.05 -4.31 -10.59
N GLN A 615 -28.96 -5.19 -9.59
CA GLN A 615 -29.91 -5.24 -8.48
C GLN A 615 -29.26 -4.64 -7.25
N ARG A 616 -30.02 -3.88 -6.47
CA ARG A 616 -29.57 -3.44 -5.15
C ARG A 616 -29.58 -4.63 -4.18
N ALA A 617 -28.51 -4.78 -3.43
CA ALA A 617 -28.46 -5.63 -2.26
C ALA A 617 -28.60 -4.76 -1.00
N VAL A 618 -29.64 -5.02 -0.20
CA VAL A 618 -29.82 -4.42 1.11
C VAL A 618 -29.73 -5.51 2.17
N ILE A 619 -28.82 -5.35 3.13
CA ILE A 619 -28.62 -6.31 4.21
C ILE A 619 -28.79 -5.60 5.54
N CYS A 620 -29.86 -5.96 6.26
CA CYS A 620 -30.06 -5.60 7.66
C CYS A 620 -29.90 -6.87 8.50
N SER A 621 -28.85 -6.95 9.32
CA SER A 621 -28.54 -8.15 10.12
C SER A 621 -28.28 -7.82 11.57
#